data_AF-A0A6N7IVD7-F1
#
_entry.id   AF-A0A6N7IVD7-F1
#
_cell.length_a   1.000
_cell.length_b   1.000
_cell.length_c   1.000
_cell.angle_alpha   90.00
_cell.angle_beta   90.00
_cell.angle_gamma   90.00
#
_symmetry.space_group_name_H-M   'P 1'
#
loop_
_entity.id
_entity.type
_entity.pdbx_description
1 polymer ?
#
loop_
_entity_poly.entity_id
_entity_poly.type
_entity_poly.pdbx_seq_one_letter_code
_entity_poly.pdbx_strand_id
1 'polypeptide(L)'
;LDPLIMLSKAYFKKKEKDLGKYALNNGIELSEKLKDHVLLLIFKFLRSLYVDNNFEQLETIMESLEIKSIYPDLEDLAKDAAKYYNEMGDKDNAMHFYEKILYFQTQVKRGDCQYEI
;
A
#
# COMPACT_ATOMS: atom_id res chain seq x y z
N LEU A 1 -14.86 -0.11 2.19
CA LEU A 1 -13.91 -0.11 3.33
C LEU A 1 -12.79 0.91 3.16
N ASP A 2 -12.69 1.48 1.98
CA ASP A 2 -11.81 2.59 1.58
C ASP A 2 -11.74 3.74 2.59
N PRO A 3 -12.81 4.11 3.32
CA PRO A 3 -12.72 5.13 4.36
C PRO A 3 -11.71 4.80 5.47
N LEU A 4 -11.60 3.52 5.89
CA LEU A 4 -10.63 3.11 6.93
C LEU A 4 -9.20 3.10 6.40
N ILE A 5 -8.99 2.74 5.13
CA ILE A 5 -7.67 2.88 4.48
C ILE A 5 -7.28 4.35 4.44
N MET A 6 -8.16 5.22 3.94
CA MET A 6 -7.92 6.65 3.84
C MET A 6 -7.65 7.29 5.21
N LEU A 7 -8.46 6.96 6.22
CA LEU A 7 -8.27 7.43 7.59
C LEU A 7 -6.92 6.99 8.17
N SER A 8 -6.57 5.71 8.02
CA SER A 8 -5.28 5.18 8.50
C SER A 8 -4.12 5.93 7.85
N LYS A 9 -4.11 6.04 6.52
CA LYS A 9 -3.10 6.78 5.76
C LYS A 9 -3.03 8.24 6.21
N ALA A 10 -4.16 8.92 6.37
CA ALA A 10 -4.22 10.32 6.78
C ALA A 10 -3.63 10.54 8.18
N TYR A 11 -3.99 9.69 9.14
CA TYR A 11 -3.45 9.78 10.50
C TYR A 11 -1.94 9.54 10.54
N PHE A 12 -1.44 8.53 9.84
CA PHE A 12 0.00 8.28 9.77
C PHE A 12 0.75 9.44 9.10
N LYS A 13 0.22 9.99 8.00
CA LYS A 13 0.79 11.19 7.34
C LYS A 13 0.80 12.43 8.25
N LYS A 14 -0.17 12.56 9.16
CA LYS A 14 -0.22 13.62 10.18
C LYS A 14 0.61 13.31 11.44
N LYS A 15 1.29 12.17 11.50
CA LYS A 15 2.05 11.68 12.67
C LYS A 15 1.17 11.40 13.90
N GLU A 16 -0.15 11.26 13.71
CA GLU A 16 -1.12 10.87 14.74
C GLU A 16 -1.12 9.34 14.90
N LYS A 17 -0.03 8.79 15.45
CA LYS A 17 0.24 7.34 15.43
C LYS A 17 -0.83 6.49 16.12
N ASP A 18 -1.40 6.95 17.23
CA ASP A 18 -2.40 6.18 17.98
C ASP A 18 -3.72 6.06 17.23
N LEU A 19 -4.19 7.17 16.64
CA LEU A 19 -5.38 7.17 15.78
C LEU A 19 -5.16 6.35 14.50
N GLY A 20 -3.95 6.43 13.93
CA GLY A 20 -3.56 5.60 12.78
C GLY A 20 -3.62 4.11 13.11
N LYS A 21 -3.04 3.69 14.24
CA LYS A 21 -3.09 2.30 14.71
C LYS A 21 -4.52 1.84 15.02
N TYR A 22 -5.34 2.71 15.61
CA TYR A 22 -6.75 2.38 15.89
C TYR A 22 -7.54 2.15 14.60
N ALA A 23 -7.46 3.06 13.63
CA ALA A 23 -8.14 2.90 12.34
C ALA A 23 -7.62 1.67 11.58
N LEU A 24 -6.31 1.43 11.61
CA LEU A 24 -5.66 0.27 11.00
C LEU A 24 -6.16 -1.05 11.59
N ASN A 25 -6.18 -1.19 12.91
CA ASN A 25 -6.61 -2.41 13.58
C ASN A 25 -8.10 -2.70 13.33
N ASN A 26 -8.95 -1.67 13.36
CA ASN A 26 -10.36 -1.82 12.98
C ASN A 26 -10.52 -2.27 11.52
N GLY A 27 -9.67 -1.75 10.63
CA GLY A 27 -9.61 -2.17 9.23
C GLY A 27 -9.26 -3.65 9.06
N ILE A 28 -8.23 -4.13 9.79
CA ILE A 28 -7.83 -5.53 9.81
C ILE A 28 -8.98 -6.41 10.30
N GLU A 29 -9.54 -6.12 11.47
CA GLU A 29 -10.62 -6.92 12.06
C GLU A 29 -11.84 -7.01 11.11
N LEU A 30 -12.20 -5.89 10.49
CA LEU A 30 -13.32 -5.85 9.56
C LEU A 30 -13.03 -6.65 8.28
N SER A 31 -11.82 -6.53 7.72
CA SER A 31 -11.41 -7.30 6.54
C SER A 31 -11.41 -8.81 6.79
N GLU A 32 -11.01 -9.24 7.99
CA GLU A 32 -11.06 -10.65 8.40
C GLU A 32 -12.50 -11.15 8.55
N LYS A 33 -13.37 -10.37 9.20
CA LYS A 33 -14.81 -10.69 9.32
C LYS A 33 -15.49 -10.83 7.96
N LEU A 34 -15.14 -9.96 7.02
CA LEU A 34 -15.68 -9.97 5.66
C LEU A 34 -15.00 -11.01 4.75
N LYS A 35 -13.90 -11.63 5.21
CA LYS A 35 -13.03 -12.52 4.42
C LYS A 35 -12.51 -11.83 3.15
N ASP A 36 -12.29 -10.52 3.21
CA ASP A 36 -11.74 -9.75 2.10
C ASP A 36 -10.20 -9.78 2.17
N HIS A 37 -9.63 -10.71 1.41
CA HIS A 37 -8.18 -10.93 1.42
C HIS A 37 -7.38 -9.77 0.82
N VAL A 38 -7.90 -9.10 -0.22
CA VAL A 38 -7.21 -7.97 -0.86
C VAL A 38 -7.07 -6.84 0.14
N LEU A 39 -8.17 -6.54 0.80
CA LEU A 39 -8.26 -5.49 1.79
C LEU A 39 -7.45 -5.78 3.05
N LEU A 40 -7.45 -7.04 3.50
CA LEU A 40 -6.57 -7.49 4.58
C LEU A 40 -5.09 -7.28 4.22
N LEU A 41 -4.70 -7.58 2.98
CA LEU A 41 -3.34 -7.34 2.49
C LEU A 41 -3.00 -5.84 2.46
N ILE A 42 -3.92 -4.97 2.03
CA ILE A 42 -3.73 -3.51 2.07
C ILE A 42 -3.51 -3.02 3.51
N PHE A 43 -4.28 -3.50 4.49
CA PHE A 43 -4.02 -3.11 5.88
C PHE A 43 -2.72 -3.69 6.42
N LYS A 44 -2.37 -4.94 6.08
CA LYS A 44 -1.07 -5.52 6.46
C LYS A 44 0.09 -4.71 5.86
N PHE A 45 -0.07 -4.21 4.64
CA PHE A 45 0.90 -3.30 4.02
C PHE A 45 1.10 -2.04 4.87
N LEU A 46 0.00 -1.37 5.24
CA LEU A 46 0.06 -0.15 6.07
C LEU A 46 0.69 -0.41 7.44
N ARG A 47 0.42 -1.58 8.05
CA ARG A 47 1.07 -2.00 9.30
C ARG A 47 2.57 -2.17 9.12
N SER A 48 2.97 -2.89 8.06
CA SER A 48 4.38 -3.12 7.73
C SER A 48 5.13 -1.81 7.53
N LEU A 49 4.51 -0.84 6.85
CA LEU A 49 5.11 0.45 6.55
C LEU A 49 5.21 1.35 7.79
N TYR A 50 4.09 1.61 8.46
CA TYR A 50 4.02 2.68 9.46
C TYR A 50 4.23 2.22 10.91
N VAL A 51 4.13 0.92 11.18
CA VAL A 51 4.20 0.37 12.54
C VAL A 51 5.42 -0.52 12.70
N ASP A 52 5.55 -1.52 11.83
CA ASP A 52 6.56 -2.58 11.98
C ASP A 52 7.90 -2.16 11.33
N ASN A 53 7.88 -1.21 10.39
CA ASN A 53 9.01 -0.81 9.55
C ASN A 53 9.73 -2.01 8.90
N ASN A 54 8.94 -2.98 8.44
CA ASN A 54 9.44 -4.25 7.90
C ASN A 54 9.34 -4.23 6.37
N PHE A 55 10.47 -3.99 5.71
CA PHE A 55 10.55 -3.90 4.25
C PHE A 55 10.29 -5.26 3.56
N GLU A 56 10.89 -6.35 4.04
CA GLU A 56 10.73 -7.68 3.43
C GLU A 56 9.27 -8.14 3.43
N GLN A 57 8.57 -7.92 4.54
CA GLN A 57 7.15 -8.21 4.63
C GLN A 57 6.32 -7.32 3.70
N LEU A 58 6.69 -6.04 3.58
CA LEU A 58 6.01 -5.10 2.71
C LEU A 58 6.14 -5.49 1.23
N GLU A 59 7.32 -5.94 0.81
CA GLU A 59 7.57 -6.50 -0.53
C GLU A 59 6.73 -7.75 -0.79
N THR A 60 6.75 -8.71 0.13
CA THR A 60 5.95 -9.95 0.00
C THR A 60 4.46 -9.64 -0.16
N ILE A 61 3.95 -8.62 0.55
CA ILE A 61 2.56 -8.18 0.44
C ILE A 61 2.31 -7.52 -0.92
N MET A 62 3.21 -6.68 -1.41
CA MET A 62 3.08 -6.09 -2.75
C MET A 62 3.02 -7.16 -3.84
N GLU A 63 3.92 -8.14 -3.82
CA GLU A 63 3.90 -9.26 -4.78
C GLU A 63 2.58 -10.03 -4.73
N SER A 64 2.05 -10.26 -3.52
CA SER A 64 0.75 -10.93 -3.34
C SER A 64 -0.42 -10.13 -3.92
N LEU A 65 -0.37 -8.80 -3.79
CA LEU A 65 -1.38 -7.88 -4.35
C LEU A 65 -1.24 -7.73 -5.87
N GLU A 66 -0.02 -7.81 -6.41
CA GLU A 66 0.26 -7.73 -7.84
C GLU A 66 -0.40 -8.87 -8.63
N ILE A 67 -0.48 -10.07 -8.05
CA ILE A 67 -1.21 -11.21 -8.63
C ILE A 67 -2.70 -10.87 -8.88
N LYS A 68 -3.25 -9.90 -8.17
CA LYS A 68 -4.64 -9.43 -8.33
C LYS A 68 -4.80 -8.34 -9.40
N SER A 69 -3.72 -7.90 -10.03
CA SER A 69 -3.71 -6.90 -11.10
C SER A 69 -4.38 -5.57 -10.74
N ILE A 70 -4.40 -5.21 -9.44
CA ILE A 70 -4.94 -3.94 -8.93
C ILE A 70 -3.90 -2.81 -9.05
N TYR A 71 -3.34 -2.64 -10.26
CA TYR A 71 -2.20 -1.75 -10.50
C TYR A 71 -2.39 -0.29 -10.06
N PRO A 72 -3.58 0.34 -10.20
CA PRO A 72 -3.79 1.69 -9.67
C PRO A 72 -3.65 1.79 -8.15
N ASP A 73 -4.16 0.80 -7.41
CA ASP A 73 -4.04 0.74 -5.94
C ASP A 73 -2.59 0.46 -5.52
N LEU A 74 -1.89 -0.42 -6.25
CA LEU A 74 -0.47 -0.70 -6.04
C LEU A 74 0.41 0.53 -6.28
N GLU A 75 0.10 1.33 -7.29
CA GLU A 75 0.77 2.60 -7.53
C GLU A 75 0.59 3.56 -6.36
N ASP A 76 -0.63 3.69 -5.80
CA ASP A 76 -0.89 4.54 -4.64
C ASP A 76 -0.17 4.05 -3.37
N LEU A 77 -0.12 2.74 -3.14
CA LEU A 77 0.64 2.14 -2.03
C LEU A 77 2.15 2.35 -2.19
N ALA A 78 2.68 2.22 -3.41
CA ALA A 78 4.08 2.50 -3.70
C ALA A 78 4.44 3.98 -3.49
N LYS A 79 3.54 4.92 -3.85
CA LYS A 79 3.72 6.36 -3.54
C LYS A 79 3.79 6.61 -2.04
N ASP A 80 2.93 5.97 -1.26
CA ASP A 80 2.95 6.09 0.20
C ASP A 80 4.26 5.59 0.80
N ALA A 81 4.75 4.42 0.34
CA ALA A 81 6.02 3.86 0.80
C ALA A 81 7.23 4.70 0.38
N ALA A 82 7.31 5.12 -0.89
CA ALA A 82 8.38 5.98 -1.40
C ALA A 82 8.49 7.27 -0.59
N LYS A 83 7.35 7.92 -0.32
CA LYS A 83 7.30 9.13 0.51
C LYS A 83 7.77 8.86 1.93
N TYR A 84 7.29 7.79 2.55
CA TYR A 84 7.64 7.43 3.92
C TYR A 84 9.16 7.19 4.08
N TYR A 85 9.75 6.34 3.24
CA TYR A 85 11.19 6.05 3.31
C TYR A 85 12.04 7.29 3.00
N ASN A 86 11.60 8.12 2.04
CA ASN A 86 12.27 9.38 1.75
C ASN A 86 12.24 10.35 2.95
N GLU A 87 11.11 10.45 3.67
CA GLU A 87 10.99 11.25 4.89
C GLU A 87 11.86 10.72 6.04
N MET A 88 12.13 9.41 6.09
CA MET A 88 13.06 8.80 7.05
C MET A 88 14.53 8.97 6.65
N GLY A 89 14.82 9.45 5.44
CA GLY A 89 16.17 9.54 4.89
C GLY A 89 16.70 8.23 4.30
N ASP A 90 15.86 7.20 4.20
CA ASP A 90 16.18 5.91 3.61
C ASP A 90 16.01 5.96 2.09
N LYS A 91 17.07 6.42 1.42
CA LYS A 91 17.05 6.69 -0.02
C LYS A 91 16.96 5.43 -0.87
N ASP A 92 17.54 4.33 -0.41
CA ASP A 92 17.60 3.08 -1.16
C ASP A 92 16.19 2.46 -1.24
N ASN A 93 15.50 2.36 -0.10
CA ASN A 93 14.12 1.87 -0.07
C ASN A 93 13.15 2.85 -0.77
N ALA A 94 13.39 4.16 -0.66
CA ALA A 94 12.58 5.14 -1.41
C ALA A 94 12.72 4.96 -2.92
N MET A 95 13.96 4.78 -3.43
CA MET A 95 14.23 4.56 -4.86
C MET A 95 13.53 3.30 -5.36
N HIS A 96 13.62 2.21 -4.60
CA HIS A 96 12.92 0.96 -4.92
C HIS A 96 11.42 1.16 -5.17
N PHE A 97 10.73 1.92 -4.30
CA PHE A 97 9.32 2.23 -4.51
C PHE A 97 9.06 3.21 -5.65
N TYR A 98 9.97 4.15 -5.92
CA TYR A 98 9.86 4.99 -7.12
C TYR A 98 9.91 4.17 -8.41
N GLU A 99 10.77 3.16 -8.49
CA GLU A 99 10.83 2.24 -9.63
C GLU A 99 9.54 1.44 -9.76
N LYS A 100 8.97 0.95 -8.64
CA LYS A 100 7.66 0.26 -8.66
C LYS A 100 6.52 1.15 -9.15
N ILE A 101 6.50 2.44 -8.80
CA ILE A 101 5.49 3.38 -9.31
C ILE A 101 5.53 3.40 -10.84
N LEU A 102 6.72 3.53 -11.44
CA LEU A 102 6.88 3.57 -12.90
C LEU A 102 6.45 2.24 -13.56
N TYR A 103 6.76 1.13 -12.89
CA TYR A 103 6.33 -0.19 -13.32
C TYR A 103 4.80 -0.31 -13.34
N PHE A 104 4.11 0.03 -12.24
CA PHE A 104 2.65 -0.06 -12.16
C PHE A 104 1.95 0.87 -13.15
N GLN A 105 2.45 2.10 -13.34
CA GLN A 105 1.96 3.00 -14.38
C GLN A 105 2.06 2.40 -15.79
N THR A 106 3.11 1.62 -16.06
CA THR A 106 3.28 0.93 -17.33
C THR A 106 2.25 -0.19 -17.50
N GLN A 107 1.95 -0.93 -16.43
CA GLN A 107 0.93 -1.99 -16.47
C GLN A 107 -0.48 -1.42 -16.66
N VAL A 108 -0.82 -0.32 -15.99
CA VAL A 108 -2.10 0.39 -16.20
C VAL A 108 -2.26 0.78 -17.66
N LYS A 109 -1.28 1.47 -18.25
CA LYS A 109 -1.32 1.85 -19.67
C LYS A 109 -1.47 0.66 -20.62
N ARG A 110 -0.82 -0.47 -20.33
CA ARG A 110 -0.97 -1.70 -21.13
C ARG A 110 -2.37 -2.31 -21.02
N GLY A 111 -2.95 -2.29 -19.82
CA GLY A 111 -4.33 -2.70 -19.59
C GLY A 111 -5.33 -1.82 -20.34
N ASP A 112 -5.11 -0.50 -20.35
CA ASP A 112 -5.94 0.47 -21.06
C ASP A 112 -5.77 0.40 -22.59
N CYS A 113 -4.61 -0.06 -23.07
CA CYS A 113 -4.30 -0.26 -24.49
C CYS A 113 -4.83 -1.58 -25.08
N GLN A 114 -5.80 -2.27 -24.45
CA GLN A 114 -6.50 -3.42 -25.05
C GLN A 114 -7.44 -3.00 -26.20
N TYR A 115 -6.94 -2.26 -27.18
CA TYR A 115 -7.65 -2.01 -28.44
C TYR A 115 -7.57 -3.26 -29.33
N GLU A 116 -8.75 -3.85 -29.52
CA GLU A 116 -9.29 -4.73 -30.57
C GLU A 116 -8.35 -5.13 -31.73
N ILE A 117 -8.23 -6.45 -31.95
CA ILE A 117 -7.92 -7.05 -33.26
C ILE A 117 -9.24 -7.55 -33.86
#